data_AF-A0A975Y231-F1
#
_entry.id   AF-A0A975Y231-F1
#
_cell.length_a   1.000
_cell.length_b   1.000
_cell.length_c   1.000
_cell.angle_alpha   90.00
_cell.angle_beta   90.00
_cell.angle_gamma   90.00
#
_symmetry.space_group_name_H-M   'P 1'
#
loop_
_entity.id
_entity.type
_entity.pdbx_description
1 polymer ?
#
loop_
_entity_poly.entity_id
_entity_poly.type
_entity_poly.pdbx_seq_one_letter_code
_entity_poly.pdbx_strand_id
1 'polypeptide(L)'
;MLDDYGSAPGITREAVRAVLRAVDEGRPRDGLIEALLAHFKVDHEVDLSIKITATADIAVWAEPARLVFECADSGSAIALGVIEDAAERLARDLALARARGALGTTAVAAGGVVTNQPRLFRSVAHHLSTYDPELRLELLTVPPVMGALQIAHHLVSPLEPSRP
;
A
#
# COMPACT_ATOMS: atom_id res chain seq x y z
N MET A 1 3.71 -5.06 -12.53
CA MET A 1 4.16 -5.19 -11.11
C MET A 1 3.38 -6.34 -10.47
N LEU A 2 4.05 -7.32 -9.87
CA LEU A 2 3.40 -8.55 -9.38
C LEU A 2 3.09 -8.54 -7.87
N ASP A 3 3.81 -7.77 -7.05
CA ASP A 3 3.80 -7.98 -5.59
C ASP A 3 3.83 -6.70 -4.73
N ASP A 4 3.34 -5.58 -5.26
CA ASP A 4 3.42 -4.28 -4.55
C ASP A 4 2.05 -3.80 -4.04
N TYR A 5 1.33 -4.65 -3.29
CA TYR A 5 -0.08 -4.44 -2.93
C TYR A 5 -0.36 -3.18 -2.09
N GLY A 6 0.62 -2.71 -1.31
CA GLY A 6 0.52 -1.51 -0.49
C GLY A 6 0.96 -0.21 -1.19
N SER A 7 1.54 -0.31 -2.39
CA SER A 7 1.98 0.87 -3.15
C SER A 7 0.84 1.54 -3.88
N ALA A 8 1.10 2.76 -4.36
CA ALA A 8 0.15 3.50 -5.17
C ALA A 8 -0.24 2.73 -6.46
N PRO A 9 0.71 2.25 -7.29
CA PRO A 9 0.39 1.39 -8.42
C PRO A 9 -0.38 0.12 -8.05
N GLY A 10 -0.05 -0.51 -6.92
CA GLY A 10 -0.74 -1.69 -6.43
C GLY A 10 -2.20 -1.43 -6.07
N ILE A 11 -2.45 -0.38 -5.29
CA ILE A 11 -3.80 0.05 -4.89
C ILE A 11 -4.64 0.37 -6.13
N THR A 12 -4.11 1.14 -7.08
CA THR A 12 -4.80 1.43 -8.34
C THR A 12 -5.13 0.16 -9.12
N ARG A 13 -4.18 -0.77 -9.24
CA ARG A 13 -4.39 -2.03 -9.94
C ARG A 13 -5.49 -2.86 -9.31
N GLU A 14 -5.47 -3.02 -7.99
CA GLU A 14 -6.52 -3.78 -7.30
C GLU A 14 -7.87 -3.06 -7.33
N ALA A 15 -7.90 -1.72 -7.29
CA ALA A 15 -9.11 -0.93 -7.46
C ALA A 15 -9.76 -1.15 -8.83
N VAL A 16 -8.99 -1.10 -9.91
CA VAL A 16 -9.46 -1.34 -11.27
C VAL A 16 -10.00 -2.77 -11.40
N ARG A 17 -9.27 -3.76 -10.88
CA ARG A 17 -9.74 -5.16 -10.87
C ARG A 17 -11.04 -5.33 -10.09
N ALA A 18 -11.17 -4.66 -8.94
CA ALA A 18 -12.37 -4.73 -8.12
C ALA A 18 -13.57 -4.07 -8.80
N VAL A 19 -13.37 -2.95 -9.50
CA VAL A 19 -14.40 -2.28 -10.31
C VAL A 19 -14.86 -3.18 -11.45
N LEU A 20 -13.94 -3.74 -12.25
CA LEU A 20 -14.30 -4.64 -13.35
C LEU A 20 -15.10 -5.85 -12.84
N ARG A 21 -14.66 -6.47 -11.74
CA ARG A 21 -15.39 -7.56 -11.11
C ARG A 21 -16.79 -7.14 -10.65
N ALA A 22 -16.94 -5.96 -10.05
CA ALA A 22 -18.24 -5.48 -9.59
C ALA A 22 -19.22 -5.24 -10.76
N VAL A 23 -18.71 -4.77 -11.90
CA VAL A 23 -19.48 -4.60 -13.14
C VAL A 23 -19.93 -5.96 -13.69
N ASP A 24 -19.02 -6.93 -13.78
CA ASP A 24 -19.33 -8.28 -14.25
C ASP A 24 -20.38 -8.98 -13.37
N GLU A 25 -20.36 -8.71 -12.06
CA GLU A 25 -21.33 -9.21 -11.08
C GLU A 25 -22.66 -8.42 -11.06
N GLY A 26 -22.78 -7.34 -11.84
CA GLY A 26 -23.98 -6.50 -11.88
C GLY A 26 -24.26 -5.75 -10.57
N ARG A 27 -23.22 -5.42 -9.80
CA ARG A 27 -23.37 -4.68 -8.53
C ARG A 27 -23.88 -3.25 -8.77
N PRO A 28 -24.55 -2.63 -7.77
CA PRO A 28 -24.97 -1.23 -7.86
C PRO A 28 -23.81 -0.27 -8.14
N ARG A 29 -24.13 0.90 -8.71
CA ARG A 29 -23.14 1.95 -8.95
C ARG A 29 -22.46 2.36 -7.64
N ASP A 30 -21.14 2.35 -7.67
CA ASP A 30 -20.26 2.72 -6.57
C ASP A 30 -19.43 3.94 -6.99
N GLY A 31 -19.24 4.89 -6.07
CA GLY A 31 -18.55 6.15 -6.37
C GLY A 31 -17.11 6.00 -6.87
N LEU A 32 -16.45 4.88 -6.58
CA LEU A 32 -15.13 4.57 -7.15
C LEU A 32 -15.18 4.35 -8.65
N ILE A 33 -16.25 3.74 -9.17
CA ILE A 33 -16.44 3.49 -10.60
C ILE A 33 -16.48 4.82 -11.34
N GLU A 34 -17.37 5.72 -10.91
CA GLU A 34 -17.54 7.04 -11.51
C GLU A 34 -16.25 7.87 -11.44
N ALA A 35 -15.56 7.83 -10.30
CA ALA A 35 -14.31 8.54 -10.09
C ALA A 35 -13.20 8.06 -11.04
N LEU A 36 -13.03 6.75 -11.21
CA LEU A 36 -12.02 6.19 -12.11
C LEU A 36 -12.35 6.47 -13.58
N LEU A 37 -13.61 6.35 -14.00
CA LEU A 37 -14.04 6.72 -15.35
C LEU A 37 -13.70 8.18 -15.67
N ALA A 38 -14.02 9.10 -14.74
CA ALA A 38 -13.72 10.52 -14.88
C ALA A 38 -12.20 10.80 -14.92
N HIS A 39 -11.42 10.12 -14.06
CA HIS A 39 -9.97 10.28 -14.01
C HIS A 39 -9.30 9.82 -15.32
N PHE A 40 -9.68 8.64 -15.83
CA PHE A 40 -9.12 8.08 -17.06
C PHE A 40 -9.74 8.64 -18.35
N LYS A 41 -10.78 9.48 -18.22
CA LYS A 41 -11.53 10.11 -19.32
C LYS A 41 -12.08 9.08 -20.29
N VAL A 42 -12.77 8.09 -19.73
CA VAL A 42 -13.43 7.01 -20.48
C VAL A 42 -14.90 6.95 -20.10
N ASP A 43 -15.74 6.55 -21.06
CA ASP A 43 -17.19 6.56 -20.89
C ASP A 43 -17.72 5.24 -20.31
N HIS A 44 -16.98 4.14 -20.49
CA HIS A 44 -17.39 2.80 -20.09
C HIS A 44 -16.31 2.06 -19.31
N GLU A 45 -16.74 1.17 -18.41
CA GLU A 45 -15.88 0.43 -17.49
C GLU A 45 -14.96 -0.54 -18.23
N VAL A 46 -15.42 -1.07 -19.38
CA VAL A 46 -14.61 -1.92 -20.27
C VAL A 46 -13.41 -1.14 -20.83
N ASP A 47 -13.58 0.14 -21.14
CA ASP A 47 -12.52 1.00 -21.68
C ASP A 47 -11.45 1.31 -20.63
N LEU A 48 -11.79 1.24 -19.34
CA LEU A 48 -10.86 1.38 -18.22
C LEU A 48 -9.75 0.33 -18.33
N SER A 49 -10.12 -0.93 -18.62
CA SER A 49 -9.18 -2.04 -18.75
C SER A 49 -8.21 -1.83 -19.94
N ILE A 50 -8.73 -1.35 -21.07
CA ILE A 50 -7.95 -1.09 -22.29
C ILE A 50 -6.98 0.08 -22.05
N LYS A 51 -7.47 1.19 -21.51
CA LYS A 51 -6.69 2.41 -21.27
C LYS A 51 -5.49 2.15 -20.35
N ILE A 52 -5.74 1.39 -19.30
CA ILE A 52 -4.76 1.08 -18.27
C ILE A 52 -3.74 0.05 -18.77
N THR A 53 -4.16 -1.00 -19.48
CA THR A 53 -3.24 -2.02 -20.01
C THR A 53 -2.41 -1.51 -21.19
N ALA A 54 -2.90 -0.54 -21.96
CA ALA A 54 -2.15 0.13 -23.02
C ALA A 54 -1.00 1.01 -22.49
N THR A 55 -0.96 1.31 -21.19
CA THR A 55 0.01 2.22 -20.58
C THR A 55 0.93 1.46 -19.62
N ALA A 56 2.21 1.29 -20.01
CA ALA A 56 3.22 0.65 -19.17
C ALA A 56 3.86 1.59 -18.13
N ASP A 57 3.40 2.83 -18.03
CA ASP A 57 3.98 3.85 -17.17
C ASP A 57 3.49 3.75 -15.73
N ILE A 58 4.40 3.36 -14.82
CA ILE A 58 4.14 3.23 -13.39
C ILE A 58 3.61 4.52 -12.74
N ALA A 59 3.94 5.70 -13.27
CA ALA A 59 3.43 6.97 -12.77
C ALA A 59 1.92 7.10 -13.01
N VAL A 60 1.45 6.69 -14.19
CA VAL A 60 0.02 6.64 -14.53
C VAL A 60 -0.73 5.65 -13.64
N TRP A 61 -0.09 4.56 -13.24
CA TRP A 61 -0.66 3.63 -12.27
C TRP A 61 -0.64 4.17 -10.83
N ALA A 62 0.29 5.06 -10.48
CA ALA A 62 0.38 5.61 -9.13
C ALA A 62 -0.61 6.75 -8.88
N GLU A 63 -0.90 7.57 -9.89
CA GLU A 63 -1.70 8.79 -9.77
C GLU A 63 -3.10 8.59 -9.16
N PRO A 64 -3.89 7.56 -9.55
CA PRO A 64 -5.25 7.38 -9.02
C PRO A 64 -5.29 6.81 -7.60
N ALA A 65 -4.15 6.40 -7.01
CA ALA A 65 -4.17 5.75 -5.70
C ALA A 65 -4.83 6.64 -4.64
N ARG A 66 -4.56 7.95 -4.67
CA ARG A 66 -5.18 8.94 -3.77
C ARG A 66 -6.71 8.96 -3.93
N LEU A 67 -7.21 8.86 -5.15
CA LEU A 67 -8.64 8.84 -5.46
C LEU A 67 -9.34 7.66 -4.79
N VAL A 68 -8.68 6.49 -4.74
CA VAL A 68 -9.23 5.31 -4.05
C VAL A 68 -9.48 5.61 -2.57
N PHE A 69 -8.54 6.26 -1.88
CA PHE A 69 -8.72 6.65 -0.48
C PHE A 69 -9.83 7.69 -0.31
N GLU A 70 -9.90 8.69 -1.19
CA GLU A 70 -10.95 9.72 -1.16
C GLU A 70 -12.35 9.13 -1.39
N CYS A 71 -12.48 8.16 -2.31
CA CYS A 71 -13.73 7.42 -2.53
C CYS A 71 -14.11 6.58 -1.30
N ALA A 72 -13.14 5.92 -0.66
CA ALA A 72 -13.38 5.16 0.57
C ALA A 72 -13.85 6.07 1.72
N ASP A 73 -13.29 7.26 1.85
CA ASP A 73 -13.74 8.28 2.80
C ASP A 73 -15.15 8.80 2.47
N SER A 74 -15.52 8.79 1.19
CA SER A 74 -16.86 9.16 0.71
C SER A 74 -17.89 8.01 0.76
N GLY A 75 -17.50 6.83 1.27
CA GLY A 75 -18.41 5.69 1.49
C GLY A 75 -18.43 4.65 0.37
N SER A 76 -17.50 4.67 -0.58
CA SER A 76 -17.35 3.61 -1.59
C SER A 76 -17.03 2.27 -0.92
N ALA A 77 -17.90 1.28 -1.11
CA ALA A 77 -17.71 -0.06 -0.57
C ALA A 77 -16.59 -0.80 -1.33
N ILE A 78 -16.47 -0.58 -2.65
CA ILE A 78 -15.40 -1.16 -3.45
C ILE A 78 -14.04 -0.63 -2.99
N ALA A 79 -13.91 0.69 -2.82
CA ALA A 79 -12.65 1.30 -2.39
C ALA A 79 -12.24 0.87 -0.98
N LEU A 80 -13.20 0.79 -0.05
CA LEU A 80 -12.97 0.25 1.28
C LEU A 80 -12.44 -1.19 1.22
N GLY A 81 -13.08 -2.05 0.44
CA GLY A 81 -12.64 -3.45 0.27
C GLY A 81 -11.23 -3.55 -0.27
N VAL A 82 -10.86 -2.74 -1.26
CA VAL A 82 -9.50 -2.72 -1.83
C VAL A 82 -8.44 -2.36 -0.78
N ILE A 83 -8.73 -1.35 0.06
CA ILE A 83 -7.81 -0.90 1.10
C ILE A 83 -7.67 -1.94 2.20
N GLU A 84 -8.78 -2.54 2.64
CA GLU A 84 -8.77 -3.61 3.64
C GLU A 84 -8.03 -4.85 3.14
N ASP A 85 -8.28 -5.29 1.90
CA ASP A 85 -7.57 -6.43 1.30
C ASP A 85 -6.06 -6.17 1.21
N ALA A 86 -5.65 -4.95 0.83
CA ALA A 86 -4.24 -4.57 0.79
C ALA A 86 -3.62 -4.56 2.19
N ALA A 87 -4.32 -4.01 3.17
CA ALA A 87 -3.87 -3.94 4.55
C ALA A 87 -3.71 -5.32 5.20
N GLU A 88 -4.68 -6.21 4.98
CA GLU A 88 -4.65 -7.58 5.47
C GLU A 88 -3.45 -8.35 4.87
N ARG A 89 -3.21 -8.19 3.56
CA ARG A 89 -2.05 -8.81 2.90
C ARG A 89 -0.74 -8.35 3.53
N LEU A 90 -0.56 -7.05 3.73
CA LEU A 90 0.64 -6.49 4.38
C LEU A 90 0.81 -7.02 5.81
N ALA A 91 -0.26 -7.07 6.59
CA ALA A 91 -0.23 -7.59 7.96
C ALA A 91 0.17 -9.08 7.99
N ARG A 92 -0.39 -9.88 7.08
CA ARG A 92 -0.01 -11.30 6.93
C ARG A 92 1.44 -11.47 6.52
N ASP A 93 1.95 -10.63 5.61
CA ASP A 93 3.33 -10.70 5.14
C ASP A 93 4.32 -10.35 6.27
N LEU A 94 3.98 -9.39 7.13
CA LEU A 94 4.74 -9.08 8.35
C LEU A 94 4.78 -10.26 9.33
N ALA A 95 3.63 -10.88 9.60
CA ALA A 95 3.56 -12.05 10.48
C ALA A 95 4.37 -13.23 9.91
N LEU A 96 4.30 -13.44 8.59
CA LEU A 96 5.08 -14.47 7.90
C LEU A 96 6.58 -14.20 7.98
N ALA A 97 7.00 -12.94 7.83
CA ALA A 97 8.41 -12.55 7.97
C ALA A 97 8.94 -12.85 9.38
N ARG A 98 8.16 -12.57 10.43
CA ARG A 98 8.52 -12.92 11.81
C ARG A 98 8.57 -14.43 12.03
N ALA A 99 7.57 -15.16 11.55
CA ALA A 99 7.56 -16.63 11.63
C ALA A 99 8.77 -17.29 10.93
N ARG A 100 9.36 -16.60 9.94
CA ARG A 100 10.57 -17.02 9.23
C ARG A 100 11.88 -16.58 9.88
N GLY A 101 11.83 -15.94 11.05
CA GLY A 101 13.00 -15.62 11.86
C GLY A 101 13.38 -14.15 11.92
N ALA A 102 12.52 -13.21 11.49
CA ALA A 102 12.75 -11.80 11.80
C ALA A 102 12.69 -11.58 13.32
N LEU A 103 13.74 -10.97 13.89
CA LEU A 103 13.94 -10.86 15.34
C LEU A 103 13.30 -9.60 15.96
N GLY A 104 12.82 -8.67 15.14
CA GLY A 104 12.25 -7.41 15.61
C GLY A 104 10.85 -7.56 16.20
N THR A 105 10.57 -6.80 17.26
CA THR A 105 9.22 -6.65 17.85
C THR A 105 8.50 -5.39 17.37
N THR A 106 9.07 -4.70 16.38
CA THR A 106 8.50 -3.49 15.80
C THR A 106 8.74 -3.50 14.29
N ALA A 107 7.65 -3.45 13.53
CA ALA A 107 7.63 -3.22 12.11
C ALA A 107 7.48 -1.72 11.84
N VAL A 108 8.36 -1.17 11.00
CA VAL A 108 8.32 0.25 10.64
C VAL A 108 7.71 0.40 9.25
N ALA A 109 6.53 1.02 9.19
CA ALA A 109 5.86 1.40 7.97
C ALA A 109 6.52 2.63 7.37
N ALA A 110 7.04 2.49 6.16
CA ALA A 110 7.63 3.56 5.38
C ALA A 110 7.07 3.56 3.96
N GLY A 111 7.08 4.73 3.30
CA GLY A 111 6.63 4.89 1.92
C GLY A 111 5.46 5.86 1.78
N GLY A 112 5.41 6.55 0.64
CA GLY A 112 4.54 7.71 0.43
C GLY A 112 3.03 7.43 0.56
N VAL A 113 2.57 6.19 0.37
CA VAL A 113 1.15 5.85 0.59
C VAL A 113 0.86 5.76 2.09
N VAL A 114 1.52 4.86 2.80
CA VAL A 114 1.23 4.61 4.22
C VAL A 114 1.49 5.83 5.10
N THR A 115 2.44 6.70 4.73
CA THR A 115 2.72 7.96 5.46
C THR A 115 1.67 9.04 5.21
N ASN A 116 1.04 9.06 4.03
CA ASN A 116 0.05 10.09 3.66
C ASN A 116 -1.40 9.60 3.80
N GLN A 117 -1.62 8.31 4.07
CA GLN A 117 -2.94 7.68 4.12
C GLN A 117 -3.16 7.00 5.48
N PRO A 118 -3.61 7.74 6.51
CA PRO A 118 -3.84 7.21 7.85
C PRO A 118 -4.80 6.02 7.91
N ARG A 119 -5.75 5.94 6.96
CA ARG A 119 -6.68 4.82 6.82
C ARG A 119 -5.95 3.50 6.59
N LEU A 120 -4.99 3.47 5.67
CA LEU A 120 -4.20 2.28 5.38
C LEU A 120 -3.42 1.85 6.61
N PHE A 121 -2.72 2.79 7.26
CA PHE A 121 -1.95 2.49 8.47
C PHE A 121 -2.81 1.88 9.58
N ARG A 122 -3.99 2.46 9.86
CA ARG A 122 -4.91 1.93 10.87
C ARG A 122 -5.43 0.54 10.53
N SER A 123 -5.78 0.30 9.27
CA SER A 123 -6.25 -1.01 8.82
C SER A 123 -5.13 -2.06 8.93
N VAL A 124 -3.89 -1.73 8.53
CA VAL A 124 -2.73 -2.64 8.70
C VAL A 124 -2.50 -2.94 10.17
N ALA A 125 -2.53 -1.93 11.05
CA ALA A 125 -2.36 -2.13 12.48
C ALA A 125 -3.48 -3.02 13.08
N HIS A 126 -4.72 -2.83 12.61
CA HIS A 126 -5.85 -3.66 13.03
C HIS A 126 -5.66 -5.13 12.62
N HIS A 127 -5.40 -5.40 11.35
CA HIS A 127 -5.15 -6.77 10.87
C HIS A 127 -3.92 -7.39 11.53
N LEU A 128 -2.86 -6.61 11.72
CA LEU A 128 -1.64 -7.11 12.36
C LEU A 128 -1.90 -7.56 13.79
N SER A 129 -2.73 -6.84 14.55
CA SER A 129 -3.08 -7.25 15.91
C SER A 129 -3.78 -8.62 15.99
N THR A 130 -4.42 -9.06 14.89
CA THR A 130 -5.02 -10.38 14.77
C THR A 130 -4.00 -11.46 14.40
N TYR A 131 -3.04 -11.13 13.53
CA TYR A 131 -2.03 -12.08 13.05
C TYR A 131 -0.85 -12.25 14.02
N ASP A 132 -0.40 -11.17 14.65
CA ASP A 132 0.71 -11.14 15.60
C ASP A 132 0.51 -10.00 16.62
N PRO A 133 -0.14 -10.28 17.76
CA PRO A 133 -0.39 -9.29 18.81
C PRO A 133 0.87 -8.69 19.44
N GLU A 134 2.02 -9.34 19.30
CA GLU A 134 3.28 -8.87 19.88
C GLU A 134 4.07 -7.94 18.95
N LEU A 135 3.73 -7.92 17.65
CA LEU A 135 4.40 -7.06 16.68
C LEU A 135 3.76 -5.68 16.67
N ARG A 136 4.52 -4.67 17.12
CA ARG A 136 4.08 -3.27 17.02
C ARG A 136 4.29 -2.74 15.61
N LEU A 137 3.35 -1.92 15.13
CA LEU A 137 3.51 -1.16 13.89
C LEU A 137 3.76 0.31 14.20
N GLU A 138 4.82 0.87 13.65
CA GLU A 138 5.18 2.29 13.81
C GLU A 138 5.38 2.95 12.45
N LEU A 139 5.07 4.25 12.34
CA LEU A 139 5.38 5.03 11.14
C LEU A 139 6.82 5.54 11.21
N LEU A 140 7.52 5.48 10.08
CA LEU A 140 8.83 6.13 9.96
C LEU A 140 8.66 7.66 10.04
N THR A 141 9.22 8.27 11.07
CA THR A 141 9.16 9.73 11.31
C THR A 141 10.42 10.48 10.91
N VAL A 142 11.47 9.76 10.52
CA VAL A 142 12.77 10.33 10.12
C VAL A 142 13.07 10.04 8.65
N PRO A 143 13.75 10.94 7.93
CA PRO A 143 14.14 10.68 6.55
C PRO A 143 15.00 9.40 6.41
N PRO A 144 14.72 8.49 5.45
CA PRO A 144 15.48 7.26 5.26
C PRO A 144 16.99 7.47 5.05
N VAL A 145 17.38 8.63 4.49
CA VAL A 145 18.78 9.02 4.31
C VAL A 145 19.57 9.03 5.63
N MET A 146 18.92 9.30 6.77
CA MET A 146 19.57 9.23 8.08
C MET A 146 20.06 7.81 8.41
N GLY A 147 19.27 6.79 8.07
CA GLY A 147 19.68 5.39 8.23
C GLY A 147 20.84 5.02 7.31
N ALA A 148 20.83 5.49 6.06
CA ALA A 148 21.92 5.29 5.12
C ALA A 148 23.24 5.92 5.61
N LEU A 149 23.18 7.13 6.17
CA LEU A 149 24.34 7.80 6.77
C LEU A 149 24.89 7.03 7.98
N GLN A 150 24.01 6.49 8.84
CA GLN A 150 24.43 5.69 9.99
C GLN A 150 25.14 4.40 9.54
N ILE A 151 24.60 3.72 8.52
CA ILE A 151 25.22 2.53 7.92
C ILE A 151 26.60 2.89 7.35
N ALA A 152 26.70 3.98 6.58
CA ALA A 152 27.98 4.44 6.03
C ALA A 152 29.00 4.76 7.13
N HIS A 153 28.57 5.40 8.21
CA HIS A 153 29.45 5.71 9.34
C HIS A 153 30.00 4.46 10.01
N HIS A 154 29.18 3.42 10.22
CA HIS A 154 29.63 2.13 10.76
C HIS A 154 30.58 1.38 9.82
N LEU A 155 30.42 1.51 8.50
CA LEU A 155 31.29 0.86 7.52
C LEU A 155 32.66 1.54 7.40
N VAL A 156 32.73 2.85 7.64
CA VAL A 156 33.96 3.65 7.49
C VAL A 156 34.72 3.82 8.81
N SER A 157 34.09 3.52 9.96
CA SER A 157 34.73 3.53 11.28
C SER A 157 35.06 2.09 11.73
N PRO A 158 36.16 1.48 11.27
CA PRO A 158 36.61 0.22 11.87
C PRO A 158 36.99 0.47 13.35
N LEU A 159 36.63 -0.47 14.21
CA LEU A 159 37.00 -0.56 15.63
C LEU A 159 38.39 0.04 15.90
N GLU A 160 38.46 1.17 16.61
CA GLU A 160 39.68 1.50 17.33
C GLU A 160 39.95 0.35 18.32
N PRO A 161 41.08 -0.37 18.23
CA PRO A 161 41.41 -1.35 19.25
C PRO A 161 41.59 -0.61 20.58
N SER A 162 40.86 -1.06 21.60
CA SER A 162 40.98 -0.53 22.96
C SER A 162 42.47 -0.52 23.37
N ARG A 163 43.02 0.68 23.59
CA ARG A 163 44.39 0.84 24.07
C ARG A 163 44.47 0.33 25.52
N PRO A 164 45.51 -0.45 25.89
CA PRO A 164 45.70 -0.96 27.25
C PRO A 164 45.98 0.15 28.27
#